data_AF-B7HX86-F1
#
_entry.id   AF-B7HX86-F1
#
_cell.length_a   1.000
_cell.length_b   1.000
_cell.length_c   1.000
_cell.angle_alpha   90.00
_cell.angle_beta   90.00
_cell.angle_gamma   90.00
#
_symmetry.space_group_name_H-M   'P 1'
#
loop_
_entity.id
_entity.type
_entity.pdbx_description
1 polymer ?
#
loop_
_entity_poly.entity_id
_entity_poly.type
_entity_poly.pdbx_seq_one_letter_code
_entity_poly.pdbx_strand_id
1 'polypeptide(L)'
;MNEENDIIISNSTMMLEPYKHPYYRTKIIDSSGNHLYSCQTALQLIKQSCLANVHSTYQGRRNAVQTNFKFKQNVPIPINHREYICAFPTESPSSPNCIWLFYNHIDDIEFLKKSKKATIHFSNGTTTTIHISPHKLKQQLLKAGYVLSRMNMQDSLQFKNLLLHLLP
;
A
#
# COMPACT_ATOMS: atom_id res chain seq x y z
N MET A 1 16.02 8.21 22.89
CA MET A 1 16.34 8.03 21.45
C MET A 1 15.94 6.64 20.94
N ASN A 2 14.87 6.04 21.49
CA ASN A 2 14.47 4.65 21.23
C ASN A 2 13.09 4.51 20.55
N GLU A 3 12.38 5.61 20.28
CA GLU A 3 11.02 5.54 19.70
C GLU A 3 11.00 5.66 18.17
N GLU A 4 12.10 6.06 17.52
CA GLU A 4 12.14 6.32 16.07
C GLU A 4 12.38 5.06 15.20
N ASN A 5 12.78 3.94 15.82
CA ASN A 5 13.12 2.71 15.09
C ASN A 5 11.94 1.73 14.94
N ASP A 6 10.84 1.92 15.67
CA ASP A 6 9.70 1.00 15.69
C ASP A 6 8.47 1.58 14.97
N ILE A 7 8.68 2.17 13.79
CA ILE A 7 7.55 2.57 12.94
C ILE A 7 6.95 1.32 12.30
N ILE A 8 5.73 0.98 12.72
CA ILE A 8 4.96 -0.16 12.21
C ILE A 8 3.89 0.36 11.26
N ILE A 9 3.89 -0.13 10.02
CA ILE A 9 2.77 0.11 9.10
C ILE A 9 1.55 -0.65 9.63
N SER A 10 0.44 0.07 9.74
CA SER A 10 -0.84 -0.41 10.24
C SER A 10 -1.97 -0.06 9.29
N ASN A 11 -3.20 -0.39 9.69
CA ASN A 11 -4.43 -0.01 9.01
C ASN A 11 -4.76 1.50 9.09
N SER A 12 -3.94 2.32 9.75
CA SER A 12 -4.06 3.79 9.73
C SER A 12 -3.10 4.43 8.73
N THR A 13 -2.12 3.70 8.20
CA THR A 13 -1.11 4.24 7.28
C THR A 13 -1.72 4.50 5.91
N MET A 14 -1.72 5.75 5.45
CA MET A 14 -2.32 6.15 4.17
C MET A 14 -1.28 6.26 3.04
N MET A 15 -0.08 6.75 3.37
CA MET A 15 0.97 7.01 2.38
C MET A 15 2.38 6.93 2.99
N LEU A 16 3.34 6.44 2.21
CA LEU A 16 4.77 6.59 2.45
C LEU A 16 5.39 7.43 1.32
N GLU A 17 5.97 8.56 1.69
CA GLU A 17 6.59 9.50 0.76
C GLU A 17 8.11 9.58 1.01
N PRO A 18 8.95 9.56 -0.03
CA PRO A 18 10.37 9.84 0.13
C PRO A 18 10.60 11.23 0.75
N TYR A 19 11.43 11.28 1.79
CA TYR A 19 11.70 12.52 2.50
C TYR A 19 13.16 12.93 2.35
N LYS A 20 13.38 14.14 1.85
CA LYS A 20 14.73 14.69 1.62
C LYS A 20 15.23 15.33 2.91
N HIS A 21 15.76 14.51 3.82
CA HIS A 21 16.33 14.95 5.09
C HIS A 21 17.65 14.21 5.38
N PRO A 22 18.62 14.82 6.11
CA PRO A 22 19.89 14.16 6.40
C PRO A 22 19.77 12.83 7.14
N TYR A 23 18.77 12.70 8.01
CA TYR A 23 18.56 11.51 8.85
C TYR A 23 17.36 10.67 8.43
N TYR A 24 16.26 11.33 8.03
CA TYR A 24 15.00 10.66 7.75
C TYR A 24 14.85 10.47 6.24
N ARG A 25 14.40 9.29 5.83
CA ARG A 25 14.28 8.90 4.43
C ARG A 25 12.84 8.76 3.98
N THR A 26 11.90 8.64 4.91
CA THR A 26 10.48 8.46 4.58
C THR A 26 9.60 9.24 5.54
N LYS A 27 8.66 10.00 4.98
CA LYS A 27 7.54 10.61 5.67
C LYS A 27 6.36 9.65 5.58
N ILE A 28 5.76 9.33 6.71
CA ILE A 28 4.56 8.51 6.82
C ILE A 28 3.39 9.45 7.10
N ILE A 29 2.31 9.29 6.33
CA ILE A 29 1.06 9.99 6.54
C ILE A 29 0.03 8.99 7.03
N ASP A 30 -0.50 9.22 8.22
CA ASP A 30 -1.54 8.39 8.84
C ASP A 30 -2.92 9.05 8.79
N SER A 31 -3.95 8.26 9.06
CA SER A 31 -5.33 8.73 9.06
C SER A 31 -5.67 9.65 10.24
N SER A 32 -4.84 9.70 11.29
CA SER A 32 -5.02 10.60 12.43
C SER A 32 -4.64 12.05 12.13
N GLY A 33 -4.00 12.29 10.97
CA GLY A 33 -3.52 13.60 10.56
C GLY A 33 -2.10 13.89 11.05
N ASN A 34 -1.47 12.96 11.77
CA ASN A 34 -0.09 13.07 12.21
C ASN A 34 0.87 12.68 11.08
N HIS A 35 2.06 13.27 11.13
CA HIS A 35 3.17 12.91 10.26
C HIS A 35 4.28 12.28 11.08
N LEU A 36 4.68 11.07 10.68
CA LEU A 36 5.83 10.38 11.26
C LEU A 36 6.98 10.38 10.28
N TYR A 37 8.20 10.27 10.79
CA TYR A 37 9.42 10.29 9.99
C TYR A 37 10.29 9.10 10.36
N SER A 38 10.74 8.34 9.35
CA SER A 38 11.59 7.16 9.53
C SER A 38 12.95 7.34 8.89
N CYS A 39 13.99 6.82 9.55
CA CYS A 39 15.33 6.64 8.98
C CYS A 39 15.37 5.55 7.90
N GLN A 40 14.36 4.69 7.84
CA GLN A 40 14.23 3.64 6.84
C GLN A 40 13.58 4.18 5.56
N THR A 41 13.91 3.55 4.43
CA THR A 41 13.22 3.80 3.15
C THR A 41 11.81 3.18 3.17
N ALA A 42 10.90 3.71 2.35
CA ALA A 42 9.56 3.16 2.20
C ALA A 42 9.56 1.66 1.86
N LEU A 43 10.48 1.21 1.00
CA LEU A 43 10.62 -0.22 0.69
C LEU A 43 11.09 -1.04 1.91
N GLN A 44 11.95 -0.51 2.76
CA GLN A 44 12.35 -1.19 4.01
C GLN A 44 11.18 -1.31 4.97
N LEU A 45 10.39 -0.24 5.15
CA LEU A 45 9.18 -0.25 5.97
C LEU A 45 8.16 -1.29 5.45
N ILE A 46 7.92 -1.34 4.14
CA ILE A 46 7.04 -2.35 3.53
C ILE A 46 7.57 -3.77 3.76
N LYS A 47 8.89 -3.99 3.60
CA LYS A 47 9.53 -5.30 3.85
C LYS A 47 9.34 -5.76 5.29
N GLN A 48 9.62 -4.88 6.25
CA GLN A 48 9.44 -5.15 7.68
C GLN A 48 7.99 -5.45 8.01
N SER A 49 7.07 -4.69 7.42
CA SER A 49 5.62 -4.85 7.68
C SER A 49 5.07 -6.17 7.13
N CYS A 50 5.58 -6.65 6.00
CA CYS A 50 5.24 -8.00 5.51
C CYS A 50 5.63 -9.09 6.53
N LEU A 51 6.78 -8.94 7.19
CA LEU A 51 7.27 -9.89 8.19
C LEU A 51 6.45 -9.80 9.47
N ALA A 52 6.19 -8.58 9.96
CA ALA A 52 5.53 -8.35 11.25
C ALA A 52 4.03 -8.69 11.25
N ASN A 53 3.29 -8.37 10.18
CA ASN A 53 1.82 -8.53 10.19
C ASN A 53 1.38 -10.00 10.05
N VAL A 54 2.11 -10.78 9.25
CA VAL A 54 1.62 -12.06 8.70
C VAL A 54 2.77 -13.03 8.38
N HIS A 55 3.96 -12.80 8.95
CA HIS A 55 5.10 -13.72 8.91
C HIS A 55 5.54 -14.12 7.48
N SER A 56 5.52 -13.19 6.53
CA SER A 56 5.93 -13.45 5.14
C SER A 56 6.91 -12.40 4.63
N THR A 57 7.74 -12.79 3.66
CA THR A 57 8.63 -11.82 3.01
C THR A 57 7.89 -10.98 1.98
N TYR A 58 8.35 -9.74 1.78
CA TYR A 58 7.94 -8.90 0.64
C TYR A 58 8.12 -9.62 -0.69
N GLN A 59 9.23 -10.33 -0.88
CA GLN A 59 9.51 -11.03 -2.13
C GLN A 59 8.52 -12.16 -2.39
N GLY A 60 8.17 -12.93 -1.35
CA GLY A 60 7.15 -13.97 -1.45
C GLY A 60 5.79 -13.41 -1.86
N ARG A 61 5.35 -12.34 -1.21
CA ARG A 61 4.09 -11.65 -1.55
C ARG A 61 4.10 -11.08 -2.96
N ARG A 62 5.17 -10.38 -3.33
CA ARG A 62 5.39 -9.83 -4.66
C ARG A 62 5.31 -10.94 -5.73
N ASN A 63 6.02 -12.05 -5.53
CA ASN A 63 6.02 -13.17 -6.46
C ASN A 63 4.63 -13.81 -6.58
N ALA A 64 3.93 -14.02 -5.47
CA ALA A 64 2.57 -14.55 -5.48
C ALA A 64 1.62 -13.66 -6.29
N VAL A 65 1.69 -12.33 -6.09
CA VAL A 65 0.88 -11.38 -6.86
C VAL A 65 1.24 -11.42 -8.35
N GLN A 66 2.53 -11.42 -8.70
CA GLN A 66 2.97 -11.52 -10.10
C GLN A 66 2.45 -12.79 -10.79
N THR A 67 2.58 -13.94 -10.13
CA THR A 67 2.20 -15.25 -10.67
C THR A 67 0.68 -15.40 -10.81
N ASN A 68 -0.07 -15.03 -9.78
CA ASN A 68 -1.51 -15.26 -9.71
C ASN A 68 -2.31 -14.23 -10.52
N PHE A 69 -1.83 -12.99 -10.59
CA PHE A 69 -2.53 -11.88 -11.25
C PHE A 69 -1.90 -11.47 -12.58
N LYS A 70 -0.81 -12.16 -13.00
CA LYS A 70 -0.10 -11.92 -14.28
C LYS A 70 0.44 -10.48 -14.42
N PHE A 71 0.74 -9.83 -13.31
CA PHE A 71 1.34 -8.50 -13.31
C PHE A 71 2.86 -8.59 -13.45
N LYS A 72 3.43 -7.80 -14.37
CA LYS A 72 4.89 -7.80 -14.60
C LYS A 72 5.66 -6.93 -13.63
N GLN A 73 5.18 -5.70 -13.40
CA GLN A 73 5.92 -4.66 -12.67
C GLN A 73 5.02 -3.81 -11.80
N ASN A 74 5.65 -3.16 -10.81
CA ASN A 74 5.02 -2.22 -9.86
C ASN A 74 3.73 -2.83 -9.31
N VAL A 75 3.85 -4.03 -8.76
CA VAL A 75 2.70 -4.78 -8.28
C VAL A 75 2.25 -4.26 -6.92
N PRO A 76 0.95 -4.28 -6.61
CA PRO A 76 0.49 -4.05 -5.26
C PRO A 76 1.01 -5.14 -4.33
N ILE A 77 1.24 -4.78 -3.08
CA ILE A 77 1.70 -5.65 -2.01
C ILE A 77 0.56 -5.73 -0.98
N PRO A 78 -0.23 -6.81 -0.98
CA PRO A 78 -1.21 -7.07 0.08
C PRO A 78 -0.44 -7.46 1.33
N ILE A 79 -0.10 -6.48 2.17
CA ILE A 79 0.65 -6.67 3.42
C ILE A 79 -0.21 -7.53 4.35
N ASN A 80 -1.46 -7.13 4.58
CA ASN A 80 -2.48 -7.92 5.26
C ASN A 80 -3.83 -7.66 4.58
N HIS A 81 -4.25 -8.57 3.69
CA HIS A 81 -5.48 -8.36 2.91
C HIS A 81 -6.75 -8.45 3.76
N ARG A 82 -6.72 -9.22 4.85
CA ARG A 82 -7.85 -9.39 5.79
C ARG A 82 -8.11 -8.11 6.60
N GLU A 83 -7.07 -7.32 6.84
CA GLU A 83 -7.16 -5.99 7.45
C GLU A 83 -7.15 -4.87 6.40
N TYR A 84 -7.32 -5.21 5.11
CA TYR A 84 -7.31 -4.26 4.00
C TYR A 84 -6.01 -3.43 3.85
N ILE A 85 -4.90 -3.87 4.46
CA ILE A 85 -3.59 -3.24 4.33
C ILE A 85 -2.95 -3.68 3.02
N CYS A 86 -3.19 -2.91 1.96
CA CYS A 86 -2.64 -3.14 0.63
C CYS A 86 -1.95 -1.87 0.11
N ALA A 87 -0.63 -1.93 -0.02
CA ALA A 87 0.18 -0.82 -0.50
C ALA A 87 0.55 -1.02 -1.97
N PHE A 88 0.51 0.04 -2.78
CA PHE A 88 0.96 -0.01 -4.17
C PHE A 88 1.92 1.13 -4.51
N PRO A 89 2.96 0.86 -5.31
CA PRO A 89 3.97 1.87 -5.61
C PRO A 89 3.57 2.73 -6.81
N THR A 90 3.85 4.03 -6.74
CA THR A 90 3.64 4.98 -7.85
C THR A 90 4.62 4.79 -9.00
N GLU A 91 5.78 4.18 -8.72
CA GLU A 91 6.82 3.84 -9.70
C GLU A 91 7.64 2.63 -9.25
N SER A 92 8.86 2.44 -9.76
CA SER A 92 9.68 1.32 -9.32
C SER A 92 9.93 1.41 -7.81
N PRO A 93 9.72 0.33 -7.02
CA PRO A 93 10.10 0.28 -5.61
C PRO A 93 11.55 0.67 -5.30
N SER A 94 12.45 0.54 -6.29
CA SER A 94 13.86 0.94 -6.19
C SER A 94 14.12 2.42 -6.49
N SER A 95 13.11 3.16 -6.98
CA SER A 95 13.28 4.56 -7.30
C SER A 95 13.32 5.42 -6.03
N PRO A 96 14.22 6.43 -5.96
CA PRO A 96 14.26 7.36 -4.83
C PRO A 96 13.01 8.24 -4.72
N ASN A 97 12.19 8.34 -5.77
CA ASN A 97 10.96 9.14 -5.79
C ASN A 97 9.69 8.29 -5.62
N CYS A 98 9.84 7.00 -5.31
CA CYS A 98 8.70 6.09 -5.20
C CYS A 98 7.85 6.40 -3.96
N ILE A 99 6.59 6.75 -4.21
CA ILE A 99 5.57 6.92 -3.19
C ILE A 99 4.79 5.60 -3.11
N TRP A 100 4.48 5.16 -1.90
CA TRP A 100 3.57 4.05 -1.66
C TRP A 100 2.23 4.58 -1.15
N LEU A 101 1.16 4.16 -1.79
CA LEU A 101 -0.20 4.52 -1.42
C LEU A 101 -0.94 3.30 -0.88
N PHE A 102 -1.75 3.51 0.15
CA PHE A 102 -2.55 2.44 0.75
C PHE A 102 -3.97 2.49 0.22
N TYR A 103 -4.36 1.43 -0.48
CA TYR A 103 -5.60 1.36 -1.25
C TYR A 103 -6.84 1.70 -0.42
N ASN A 104 -6.94 1.15 0.79
CA ASN A 104 -8.11 1.29 1.65
C ASN A 104 -8.40 2.73 2.10
N HIS A 105 -7.42 3.63 1.98
CA HIS A 105 -7.57 5.02 2.41
C HIS A 105 -7.94 5.98 1.29
N ILE A 106 -7.86 5.55 0.03
CA ILE A 106 -8.17 6.40 -1.12
C ILE A 106 -9.68 6.41 -1.35
N ASP A 107 -10.27 7.60 -1.26
CA ASP A 107 -11.68 7.84 -1.52
C ASP A 107 -11.91 8.21 -2.99
N ASP A 108 -11.15 9.20 -3.49
CA ASP A 108 -11.20 9.63 -4.88
C ASP A 108 -9.83 10.13 -5.40
N ILE A 109 -9.71 10.25 -6.72
CA ILE A 109 -8.52 10.80 -7.38
C ILE A 109 -8.94 11.82 -8.44
N GLU A 110 -8.56 13.08 -8.20
CA GLU A 110 -8.72 14.16 -9.17
C GLU A 110 -7.47 14.25 -10.09
N PHE A 111 -7.70 14.17 -11.40
CA PHE A 111 -6.64 14.30 -12.40
C PHE A 111 -6.57 15.70 -13.00
N LEU A 112 -5.42 16.35 -12.84
CA LEU A 112 -5.20 17.71 -13.34
C LEU A 112 -4.90 17.67 -14.86
N LYS A 113 -5.91 17.98 -15.68
CA LYS A 113 -5.96 17.81 -17.16
C LYS A 113 -4.76 18.34 -17.97
N LYS A 114 -3.94 19.25 -17.43
CA LYS A 114 -2.77 19.86 -18.10
C LYS A 114 -1.43 19.60 -17.41
N SER A 115 -1.40 18.74 -16.39
CA SER A 115 -0.17 18.46 -15.65
C SER A 115 0.00 16.96 -15.39
N LYS A 116 1.24 16.50 -15.22
CA LYS A 116 1.53 15.15 -14.71
C LYS A 116 1.36 15.13 -13.19
N LYS A 117 0.18 15.54 -12.71
CA LYS A 117 -0.17 15.57 -11.30
C LYS A 117 -1.56 14.99 -11.09
N ALA A 118 -1.74 14.39 -9.92
CA ALA A 118 -3.03 13.91 -9.44
C ALA A 118 -3.17 14.31 -7.97
N THR A 119 -4.37 14.75 -7.60
CA THR A 119 -4.75 14.98 -6.20
C THR A 119 -5.47 13.76 -5.70
N ILE A 120 -4.96 13.16 -4.63
CA ILE A 120 -5.54 12.02 -3.95
C ILE A 120 -6.39 12.58 -2.83
N HIS A 121 -7.65 12.16 -2.77
CA HIS A 121 -8.58 12.44 -1.69
C HIS A 121 -8.61 11.22 -0.79
N PHE A 122 -8.20 11.40 0.47
CA PHE A 122 -8.23 10.34 1.46
C PHE A 122 -9.58 10.33 2.20
N SER A 123 -9.98 9.15 2.65
CA SER A 123 -11.21 8.90 3.42
C SER A 123 -11.34 9.71 4.71
N ASN A 124 -10.23 10.23 5.26
CA ASN A 124 -10.26 11.14 6.41
C ASN A 124 -10.47 12.61 6.03
N GLY A 125 -10.77 12.91 4.75
CA GLY A 125 -10.98 14.26 4.23
C GLY A 125 -9.70 15.01 3.86
N THR A 126 -8.51 14.48 4.18
CA THR A 126 -7.23 15.10 3.77
C THR A 126 -6.92 14.83 2.30
N THR A 127 -6.06 15.65 1.71
CA THR A 127 -5.64 15.51 0.31
C THR A 127 -4.13 15.57 0.16
N THR A 128 -3.61 14.99 -0.92
CA THR A 128 -2.21 15.13 -1.32
C THR A 128 -2.08 15.15 -2.83
N THR A 129 -1.33 16.12 -3.37
CA THR A 129 -1.02 16.18 -4.80
C THR A 129 0.35 15.56 -5.08
N ILE A 130 0.37 14.54 -5.94
CA ILE A 130 1.61 13.85 -6.34
C ILE A 130 1.89 14.01 -7.83
N HIS A 131 3.17 13.93 -8.20
CA HIS A 131 3.62 13.97 -9.59
C HIS A 131 3.55 12.58 -10.24
N ILE A 132 2.46 12.31 -10.96
CA ILE A 132 2.24 11.05 -11.68
C ILE A 132 1.31 11.27 -12.88
N SER A 133 1.44 10.45 -13.92
CA SER A 133 0.48 10.49 -15.02
C SER A 133 -0.86 9.86 -14.60
N PRO A 134 -2.00 10.41 -15.05
CA PRO A 134 -3.32 9.86 -14.75
C PRO A 134 -3.46 8.37 -15.08
N HIS A 135 -2.97 7.99 -16.27
CA HIS A 135 -2.98 6.60 -16.71
C HIS A 135 -2.23 5.67 -15.75
N LYS A 136 -1.03 6.07 -15.32
CA LYS A 136 -0.21 5.24 -14.42
C LYS A 136 -0.86 5.07 -13.06
N LEU A 137 -1.36 6.15 -12.46
CA LEU A 137 -2.02 6.09 -11.15
C LEU A 137 -3.29 5.23 -11.20
N LYS A 138 -4.14 5.44 -12.22
CA LYS A 138 -5.36 4.64 -12.43
C LYS A 138 -5.04 3.15 -12.55
N GLN A 139 -4.00 2.80 -13.32
CA GLN A 139 -3.56 1.42 -13.46
C GLN A 139 -3.11 0.81 -12.13
N GLN A 140 -2.39 1.56 -11.28
CA GLN A 140 -1.97 1.04 -9.98
C GLN A 140 -3.13 0.86 -9.00
N LEU A 141 -4.06 1.81 -8.97
CA LEU A 141 -5.26 1.72 -8.17
C LEU A 141 -6.09 0.49 -8.56
N LEU A 142 -6.31 0.28 -9.87
CA LEU A 142 -7.05 -0.88 -10.39
C LEU A 142 -6.39 -2.21 -10.04
N LYS A 143 -5.06 -2.31 -10.17
CA LYS A 143 -4.32 -3.51 -9.76
C LYS A 143 -4.50 -3.81 -8.29
N ALA A 144 -4.36 -2.80 -7.42
CA ALA A 144 -4.49 -2.94 -5.98
C ALA A 144 -5.90 -3.40 -5.58
N GLY A 145 -6.93 -2.74 -6.12
CA GLY A 145 -8.33 -3.12 -5.89
C GLY A 145 -8.66 -4.52 -6.41
N TYR A 146 -8.15 -4.90 -7.59
CA TYR A 146 -8.35 -6.24 -8.13
C TYR A 146 -7.70 -7.32 -7.26
N VAL A 147 -6.46 -7.11 -6.79
CA VAL A 147 -5.79 -8.06 -5.89
C VAL A 147 -6.56 -8.21 -4.59
N LEU A 148 -6.91 -7.08 -3.96
CA LEU A 148 -7.57 -7.08 -2.66
C LEU A 148 -8.96 -7.72 -2.71
N SER A 149 -9.77 -7.37 -3.72
CA SER A 149 -11.10 -7.95 -3.92
C SER A 149 -11.04 -9.46 -4.15
N ARG A 150 -10.13 -9.94 -5.00
CA ARG A 150 -10.01 -11.38 -5.30
C ARG A 150 -9.55 -12.19 -4.09
N MET A 151 -8.57 -11.70 -3.33
CA MET A 151 -8.10 -12.39 -2.13
C MET A 151 -9.19 -12.47 -1.06
N ASN A 152 -9.90 -11.36 -0.80
CA ASN A 152 -10.98 -11.35 0.18
C ASN A 152 -12.20 -12.20 -0.24
N MET A 153 -12.53 -12.24 -1.54
CA MET A 153 -13.55 -13.15 -2.05
C MET A 153 -13.15 -14.62 -1.87
N GLN A 154 -11.88 -14.97 -2.10
CA GLN A 154 -11.39 -16.34 -1.91
C GLN A 154 -11.47 -16.77 -0.44
N ASP A 155 -11.04 -15.91 0.49
CA ASP A 155 -11.14 -16.19 1.93
C ASP A 155 -12.62 -16.38 2.35
N SER A 156 -13.54 -15.55 1.84
CA SER A 156 -14.98 -15.68 2.11
C SER A 156 -15.56 -17.02 1.61
N LEU A 157 -15.17 -17.45 0.41
CA LEU A 157 -15.59 -18.73 -0.16
C LEU A 157 -15.04 -19.93 0.62
N GLN A 158 -13.76 -19.88 1.01
CA GLN A 158 -13.15 -20.91 1.84
C GLN A 158 -13.84 -21.04 3.19
N PHE A 159 -14.17 -19.91 3.82
CA PHE A 159 -14.89 -19.89 5.09
C PHE A 159 -16.29 -20.51 4.97
N LYS A 160 -17.05 -20.16 3.91
CA LYS A 160 -18.37 -20.77 3.64
C LYS A 160 -18.27 -22.28 3.44
N ASN A 161 -17.28 -22.75 2.68
CA ASN A 161 -17.07 -24.19 2.47
C ASN A 161 -16.74 -24.89 3.78
N LEU A 162 -15.91 -24.30 4.63
CA LEU A 162 -15.59 -24.87 5.94
C LEU A 162 -16.85 -25.00 6.82
N LEU A 163 -17.71 -23.98 6.86
CA LEU A 163 -18.96 -24.04 7.62
C LEU A 163 -19.91 -25.14 7.13
N LEU A 164 -19.99 -25.35 5.82
CA LEU A 164 -20.80 -26.43 5.23
C LEU A 164 -20.33 -27.83 5.65
N HIS A 165 -19.03 -28.01 5.92
CA HIS A 165 -18.48 -29.29 6.38
C HIS A 165 -18.54 -29.48 7.91
N LEU A 166 -18.86 -28.42 8.67
CA LEU A 166 -18.94 -28.44 10.13
C LEU A 166 -20.39 -28.47 10.67
N LEU A 167 -21.39 -28.30 9.81
CA LEU A 167 -22.80 -28.49 10.17
C LEU A 167 -23.16 -29.98 10.00
N PRO A 168 -23.78 -30.62 11.01
CA PRO A 168 -24.13 -32.04 11.00
C PRO A 168 -25.23 -32.39 10.00
#